data_AF-A0A4C2E460-F1
#
_entry.id   AF-A0A4C2E460-F1
#
_cell.length_a   1.000
_cell.length_b   1.000
_cell.length_c   1.000
_cell.angle_alpha   90.00
_cell.angle_beta   90.00
_cell.angle_gamma   90.00
#
_symmetry.space_group_name_H-M   'P 1'
#
loop_
_entity.id
_entity.type
_entity.pdbx_description
1 polymer ?
#
loop_
_entity_poly.entity_id
_entity_poly.type
_entity_poly.pdbx_seq_one_letter_code
_entity_poly.pdbx_strand_id
1 'polypeptide(L)'
;MSDINDPIKVSSPVGSSSDSKNTNTEAVAASSSSTAVYAQQRSNEEENVELRESITLPTINHRVLLSLKESAKVIGTKGSTIQNIREINHVKIGLSEKQLGCSDRVLSCAGRIINVANSLGQIVSILKEGSTVFPSVSFPAKKYAFHFLNPILPPPTREEFRDLSLDEINTIGTLRLMVTNSQLSSIIGKGGSRIKSLKDKYGVKIVASRDFLPDSDERILEIQGLPRAVTNVLLKISEILLNELDITFASERRYYPHLRSSSPSNAVALAASTSGVQVGVSNYLNNEFKATIKIPESYVGAIAGRRGNRIANLRKFTKTKIIVEKKTDKTVTDVDPDNRTFIILGDHFKNVKLAESMLLKNLDVEIEKRKSRLAKK
;
A
#
# COMPACT_ATOMS: atom_id res chain seq x y z
N MET A 1 -33.58 4.20 -66.58
CA MET A 1 -32.90 5.51 -66.64
C MET A 1 -31.68 5.39 -65.73
N SER A 2 -30.58 4.67 -66.04
CA SER A 2 -29.57 4.83 -67.11
C SER A 2 -29.03 6.27 -67.16
N ASP A 3 -27.73 6.61 -67.14
CA ASP A 3 -26.47 5.83 -67.16
C ASP A 3 -25.24 6.81 -67.16
N ILE A 4 -24.06 6.33 -66.72
CA ILE A 4 -22.69 6.49 -67.33
C ILE A 4 -21.76 7.73 -67.09
N ASN A 5 -20.59 7.42 -66.48
CA ASN A 5 -19.15 7.75 -66.67
C ASN A 5 -18.55 9.05 -67.29
N ASP A 6 -17.43 9.48 -66.64
CA ASP A 6 -16.10 10.04 -67.06
C ASP A 6 -15.69 9.99 -68.58
N PRO A 7 -14.65 10.71 -69.16
CA PRO A 7 -13.28 10.93 -68.59
C PRO A 7 -12.28 12.04 -69.16
N ILE A 8 -11.06 12.12 -68.58
CA ILE A 8 -9.65 12.34 -69.11
C ILE A 8 -9.03 13.71 -69.58
N LYS A 9 -7.77 13.91 -69.09
CA LYS A 9 -6.53 14.71 -69.43
C LYS A 9 -6.34 15.46 -70.78
N VAL A 10 -5.53 16.56 -70.74
CA VAL A 10 -4.48 17.03 -71.71
C VAL A 10 -3.57 18.10 -71.00
N SER A 11 -2.26 17.98 -70.75
CA SER A 11 -0.96 18.05 -71.51
C SER A 11 -0.15 19.36 -71.36
N SER A 12 1.19 19.21 -71.38
CA SER A 12 2.33 20.14 -71.23
C SER A 12 2.62 21.08 -72.43
N PRO A 13 3.61 22.01 -72.34
CA PRO A 13 4.94 21.85 -73.01
C PRO A 13 6.14 22.37 -72.16
N VAL A 14 7.37 21.80 -72.13
CA VAL A 14 8.51 21.62 -73.09
C VAL A 14 9.53 22.77 -73.14
N GLY A 15 10.81 22.42 -72.88
CA GLY A 15 12.05 22.92 -73.54
C GLY A 15 12.98 23.81 -72.69
N SER A 16 14.32 23.78 -72.76
CA SER A 16 15.39 22.90 -73.28
C SER A 16 16.69 23.73 -73.36
N SER A 17 17.84 23.21 -72.93
CA SER A 17 19.23 23.40 -73.47
C SER A 17 20.28 23.13 -72.38
N SER A 18 21.11 22.07 -72.50
CA SER A 18 22.43 21.96 -73.18
C SER A 18 23.57 22.60 -72.32
N ASP A 19 24.77 22.06 -72.09
CA ASP A 19 25.63 21.14 -72.84
C ASP A 19 26.78 20.53 -71.98
N SER A 20 26.99 19.22 -72.19
CA SER A 20 28.23 18.42 -72.42
C SER A 20 29.48 18.33 -71.49
N LYS A 21 29.81 17.05 -71.16
CA LYS A 21 31.07 16.24 -71.06
C LYS A 21 32.45 16.99 -71.10
N ASN A 22 33.52 16.62 -70.35
CA ASN A 22 34.15 15.30 -70.26
C ASN A 22 35.38 15.27 -69.27
N THR A 23 35.69 14.06 -68.75
CA THR A 23 37.00 13.44 -68.36
C THR A 23 37.92 13.90 -67.20
N ASN A 24 38.05 12.96 -66.24
CA ASN A 24 39.25 12.29 -65.66
C ASN A 24 40.21 12.91 -64.60
N THR A 25 40.23 12.20 -63.45
CA THR A 25 41.34 11.78 -62.53
C THR A 25 42.21 12.82 -61.81
N GLU A 26 42.08 12.93 -60.49
CA GLU A 26 42.98 12.36 -59.45
C GLU A 26 42.52 12.73 -58.02
N ALA A 27 43.00 11.96 -57.04
CA ALA A 27 42.45 11.76 -55.69
C ALA A 27 42.71 12.89 -54.67
N VAL A 28 41.75 13.13 -53.75
CA VAL A 28 42.04 13.49 -52.34
C VAL A 28 40.90 12.97 -51.44
N ALA A 29 41.25 12.24 -50.38
CA ALA A 29 40.38 11.66 -49.38
C ALA A 29 39.78 12.71 -48.41
N ALA A 30 38.52 12.52 -47.96
CA ALA A 30 38.05 12.64 -46.56
C ALA A 30 36.53 12.88 -46.42
N SER A 31 35.94 12.29 -45.38
CA SER A 31 34.71 12.70 -44.65
C SER A 31 33.34 12.09 -45.03
N SER A 32 33.22 10.77 -45.02
CA SER A 32 31.93 10.05 -44.84
C SER A 32 31.65 9.71 -43.36
N SER A 33 31.75 10.71 -42.46
CA SER A 33 31.55 10.53 -41.02
C SER A 33 30.55 11.49 -40.37
N SER A 34 30.00 12.47 -41.10
CA SER A 34 29.09 13.48 -40.51
C SER A 34 27.63 13.04 -40.47
N THR A 35 27.13 12.30 -41.47
CA THR A 35 25.69 11.96 -41.56
C THR A 35 25.26 10.85 -40.59
N ALA A 36 26.17 9.92 -40.24
CA ALA A 36 25.87 8.84 -39.28
C ALA A 36 25.78 9.35 -37.83
N VAL A 37 26.54 10.39 -37.49
CA VAL A 37 26.59 10.97 -36.13
C VAL A 37 25.29 11.73 -35.81
N TYR A 38 24.71 12.45 -36.78
CA TYR A 38 23.43 13.15 -36.58
C TYR A 38 22.23 12.21 -36.47
N ALA A 39 22.24 11.05 -37.14
CA ALA A 39 21.19 10.04 -37.02
C ALA A 39 21.24 9.29 -35.67
N GLN A 40 22.45 8.99 -35.18
CA GLN A 40 22.65 8.40 -33.84
C GLN A 40 22.40 9.39 -32.69
N GLN A 41 22.65 10.68 -32.90
CA GLN A 41 22.32 11.72 -31.92
C GLN A 41 20.81 11.92 -31.77
N ARG A 42 20.02 11.87 -32.85
CA ARG A 42 18.55 11.91 -32.75
C ARG A 42 17.96 10.68 -32.07
N SER A 43 18.46 9.48 -32.35
CA SER A 43 17.98 8.27 -31.66
C SER A 43 18.37 8.26 -30.18
N ASN A 44 19.57 8.75 -29.83
CA ASN A 44 20.01 8.86 -28.43
C ASN A 44 19.33 10.01 -27.67
N GLU A 45 18.91 11.07 -28.35
CA GLU A 45 18.10 12.16 -27.79
C GLU A 45 16.64 11.75 -27.61
N GLU A 46 16.04 11.03 -28.56
CA GLU A 46 14.68 10.47 -28.44
C GLU A 46 14.61 9.41 -27.31
N GLU A 47 15.59 8.52 -27.23
CA GLU A 47 15.72 7.55 -26.13
C GLU A 47 15.99 8.26 -24.78
N ASN A 48 16.78 9.36 -24.77
CA ASN A 48 16.95 10.19 -23.57
C ASN A 48 15.70 10.99 -23.18
N VAL A 49 14.89 11.42 -24.14
CA VAL A 49 13.63 12.14 -23.88
C VAL A 49 12.59 11.17 -23.31
N GLU A 50 12.49 9.95 -23.83
CA GLU A 50 11.61 8.91 -23.31
C GLU A 50 12.06 8.43 -21.92
N LEU A 51 13.39 8.32 -21.69
CA LEU A 51 13.96 8.10 -20.35
C LEU A 51 13.67 9.27 -19.39
N ARG A 52 13.76 10.52 -19.84
CA ARG A 52 13.48 11.72 -19.01
C ARG A 52 11.99 11.91 -18.72
N GLU A 53 11.09 11.58 -19.64
CA GLU A 53 9.64 11.53 -19.41
C GLU A 53 9.26 10.36 -18.48
N SER A 54 9.96 9.23 -18.56
CA SER A 54 9.75 8.10 -17.65
C SER A 54 10.10 8.42 -16.18
N ILE A 55 10.95 9.41 -15.94
CA ILE A 55 11.50 9.81 -14.64
C ILE A 55 10.56 10.74 -13.84
N THR A 56 9.51 11.32 -14.43
CA THR A 56 8.62 12.28 -13.72
C THR A 56 7.13 11.95 -13.77
N LEU A 57 6.76 10.70 -14.06
CA LEU A 57 5.34 10.32 -14.03
C LEU A 57 4.81 10.21 -12.58
N PRO A 58 3.57 10.67 -12.33
CA PRO A 58 2.99 10.71 -10.99
C PRO A 58 2.87 9.30 -10.38
N THR A 59 3.36 9.15 -9.15
CA THR A 59 3.27 7.90 -8.37
C THR A 59 2.43 8.08 -7.11
N ILE A 60 1.79 7.01 -6.66
CA ILE A 60 0.96 7.00 -5.45
C ILE A 60 1.15 5.70 -4.69
N ASN A 61 0.84 5.71 -3.39
CA ASN A 61 0.73 4.52 -2.56
C ASN A 61 -0.69 4.44 -1.97
N HIS A 62 -1.46 3.46 -2.43
CA HIS A 62 -2.78 3.16 -1.89
C HIS A 62 -2.71 2.02 -0.89
N ARG A 63 -3.50 2.12 0.16
CA ARG A 63 -3.62 1.13 1.23
C ARG A 63 -5.04 0.61 1.29
N VAL A 64 -5.20 -0.71 1.38
CA VAL A 64 -6.50 -1.38 1.35
C VAL A 64 -6.63 -2.29 2.57
N LEU A 65 -7.75 -2.18 3.27
CA LEU A 65 -8.07 -3.07 4.38
C LEU A 65 -8.69 -4.36 3.85
N LEU A 66 -8.09 -5.51 4.20
CA LEU A 66 -8.56 -6.84 3.80
C LEU A 66 -8.80 -7.70 5.03
N SER A 67 -9.78 -8.60 4.98
CA SER A 67 -9.89 -9.72 5.92
C SER A 67 -8.80 -10.77 5.65
N LEU A 68 -8.57 -11.68 6.60
CA LEU A 68 -7.66 -12.81 6.38
C LEU A 68 -8.05 -13.65 5.13
N LYS A 69 -9.34 -13.85 4.89
CA LYS A 69 -9.83 -14.63 3.72
C LYS A 69 -9.54 -13.91 2.41
N GLU A 70 -9.86 -12.62 2.34
CA GLU A 70 -9.57 -11.77 1.18
C GLU A 70 -8.07 -11.72 0.91
N SER A 71 -7.26 -11.56 1.97
CA SER A 71 -5.80 -11.54 1.87
C SER A 71 -5.23 -12.84 1.28
N ALA A 72 -5.81 -13.99 1.62
CA ALA A 72 -5.38 -15.28 1.10
C ALA A 72 -5.70 -15.42 -0.39
N LYS A 73 -6.87 -14.94 -0.83
CA LYS A 73 -7.23 -14.90 -2.27
C LYS A 73 -6.26 -14.03 -3.06
N VAL A 74 -5.94 -12.84 -2.56
CA VAL A 74 -5.03 -11.91 -3.25
C VAL A 74 -3.61 -12.49 -3.36
N ILE A 75 -3.14 -13.20 -2.32
CA ILE A 75 -1.84 -13.89 -2.38
C ILE A 75 -1.87 -15.02 -3.41
N GLY A 76 -2.93 -15.81 -3.41
CA GLY A 76 -3.06 -16.97 -4.29
C GLY A 76 -2.17 -18.14 -3.88
N THR A 77 -2.24 -19.24 -4.63
CA THR A 77 -1.45 -20.45 -4.36
C THR A 77 0.04 -20.14 -4.54
N LYS A 78 0.84 -20.41 -3.50
CA LYS A 78 2.29 -20.11 -3.47
C LYS A 78 2.64 -18.64 -3.80
N GLY A 79 1.72 -17.69 -3.63
CA GLY A 79 1.97 -16.29 -3.98
C GLY A 79 1.86 -15.97 -5.48
N SER A 80 1.39 -16.90 -6.31
CA SER A 80 1.32 -16.73 -7.76
C SER A 80 0.43 -15.56 -8.19
N THR A 81 -0.74 -15.40 -7.59
CA THR A 81 -1.69 -14.34 -7.93
C THR A 81 -1.11 -12.95 -7.66
N ILE A 82 -0.54 -12.72 -6.48
CA ILE A 82 0.07 -11.42 -6.15
C ILE A 82 1.33 -11.15 -6.98
N GLN A 83 2.09 -12.19 -7.33
CA GLN A 83 3.24 -12.07 -8.22
C GLN A 83 2.80 -11.65 -9.63
N ASN A 84 1.73 -12.26 -10.15
CA ASN A 84 1.18 -11.91 -11.46
C ASN A 84 0.69 -10.45 -11.51
N ILE A 85 -0.03 -9.97 -10.47
CA ILE A 85 -0.45 -8.57 -10.37
C ILE A 85 0.77 -7.62 -10.40
N ARG A 86 1.85 -8.01 -9.70
CA ARG A 86 3.10 -7.23 -9.63
C ARG A 86 3.78 -7.11 -11.00
N GLU A 87 3.85 -8.21 -11.74
CA GLU A 87 4.50 -8.30 -13.04
C GLU A 87 3.70 -7.57 -14.13
N ILE A 88 2.41 -7.88 -14.27
CA ILE A 88 1.55 -7.29 -15.31
C ILE A 88 1.43 -5.77 -15.16
N ASN A 89 1.22 -5.29 -13.92
CA ASN A 89 0.95 -3.88 -13.70
C ASN A 89 2.23 -3.09 -13.36
N HIS A 90 3.39 -3.72 -13.22
CA HIS A 90 4.64 -3.07 -12.81
C HIS A 90 4.47 -2.21 -11.53
N VAL A 91 3.87 -2.79 -10.48
CA VAL A 91 3.61 -2.11 -9.19
C VAL A 91 4.41 -2.73 -8.05
N LYS A 92 4.74 -1.96 -7.03
CA LYS A 92 5.20 -2.48 -5.74
C LYS A 92 4.00 -2.78 -4.85
N ILE A 93 3.54 -4.03 -4.89
CA ILE A 93 2.42 -4.51 -4.08
C ILE A 93 2.85 -5.49 -3.00
N GLY A 94 2.25 -5.41 -1.81
CA GLY A 94 2.52 -6.32 -0.69
C GLY A 94 1.44 -6.26 0.38
N LEU A 95 1.44 -7.25 1.29
CA LEU A 95 0.54 -7.28 2.44
C LEU A 95 1.34 -7.23 3.74
N SER A 96 0.74 -6.62 4.77
CA SER A 96 1.26 -6.65 6.14
C SER A 96 1.40 -8.08 6.64
N GLU A 97 2.29 -8.30 7.61
CA GLU A 97 2.40 -9.59 8.29
C GLU A 97 1.06 -10.00 8.92
N LYS A 98 0.81 -11.31 8.99
CA LYS A 98 -0.36 -11.85 9.67
C LYS A 98 -0.11 -11.78 11.17
N GLN A 99 -0.80 -10.88 11.86
CA GLN A 99 -0.75 -10.79 13.31
C GLN A 99 -1.67 -11.83 13.96
N LEU A 100 -1.17 -12.52 15.00
CA LEU A 100 -1.96 -13.51 15.72
C LEU A 100 -3.15 -12.83 16.40
N GLY A 101 -4.34 -13.42 16.28
CA GLY A 101 -5.58 -12.87 16.84
C GLY A 101 -6.18 -11.68 16.10
N CYS A 102 -5.52 -11.15 15.05
CA CYS A 102 -6.10 -10.13 14.17
C CYS A 102 -6.89 -10.79 13.03
N SER A 103 -8.05 -10.22 12.69
CA SER A 103 -8.91 -10.72 11.59
C SER A 103 -8.65 -10.05 10.24
N ASP A 104 -7.77 -9.06 10.22
CA ASP A 104 -7.50 -8.16 9.12
C ASP A 104 -6.00 -8.10 8.76
N ARG A 105 -5.73 -7.63 7.54
CA ARG A 105 -4.41 -7.33 6.98
C ARG A 105 -4.51 -6.12 6.09
N VAL A 106 -3.41 -5.38 5.98
CA VAL A 106 -3.33 -4.21 5.11
C VAL A 106 -2.55 -4.55 3.87
N LEU A 107 -3.15 -4.34 2.70
CA LEU A 107 -2.47 -4.36 1.42
C LEU A 107 -1.93 -2.96 1.11
N SER A 108 -0.67 -2.87 0.68
CA SER A 108 -0.04 -1.65 0.18
C SER A 108 0.27 -1.84 -1.31
N CYS A 109 -0.15 -0.90 -2.15
CA CYS A 109 0.13 -0.90 -3.58
C CYS A 109 0.70 0.46 -3.99
N ALA A 110 1.96 0.47 -4.43
CA ALA A 110 2.67 1.67 -4.83
C ALA A 110 3.17 1.59 -6.27
N GLY A 111 3.14 2.71 -6.99
CA GLY A 111 3.59 2.78 -8.38
C GLY A 111 2.95 3.95 -9.10
N ARG A 112 2.99 3.94 -10.44
CA ARG A 112 2.29 4.93 -11.26
C ARG A 112 0.78 4.88 -11.01
N ILE A 113 0.12 6.03 -11.04
CA ILE A 113 -1.31 6.11 -10.71
C ILE A 113 -2.19 5.15 -11.53
N ILE A 114 -1.91 5.03 -12.84
CA ILE A 114 -2.64 4.15 -13.75
C ILE A 114 -2.42 2.67 -13.41
N ASN A 115 -1.17 2.31 -13.14
CA ASN A 115 -0.79 0.95 -12.78
C ASN A 115 -1.39 0.52 -11.44
N VAL A 116 -1.39 1.43 -10.45
CA VAL A 116 -2.00 1.17 -9.13
C VAL A 116 -3.52 1.02 -9.28
N ALA A 117 -4.18 1.89 -10.04
CA ALA A 117 -5.62 1.78 -10.29
C ALA A 117 -5.99 0.44 -10.97
N ASN A 118 -5.25 0.05 -12.00
CA ASN A 118 -5.44 -1.23 -12.71
C ASN A 118 -5.25 -2.43 -11.77
N SER A 119 -4.19 -2.40 -10.95
CA SER A 119 -3.91 -3.45 -9.96
C SER A 119 -5.04 -3.61 -8.95
N LEU A 120 -5.57 -2.49 -8.44
CA LEU A 120 -6.67 -2.51 -7.48
C LEU A 120 -7.99 -2.95 -8.11
N GLY A 121 -8.27 -2.59 -9.36
CA GLY A 121 -9.41 -3.12 -10.11
C GLY A 121 -9.32 -4.64 -10.31
N GLN A 122 -8.14 -5.15 -10.66
CA GLN A 122 -7.89 -6.59 -10.77
C GLN A 122 -8.11 -7.31 -9.43
N ILE A 123 -7.70 -6.69 -8.31
CA ILE A 123 -7.97 -7.23 -6.96
C ILE A 123 -9.46 -7.30 -6.69
N VAL A 124 -10.26 -6.30 -7.08
CA VAL A 124 -11.72 -6.34 -6.92
C VAL A 124 -12.32 -7.55 -7.65
N SER A 125 -11.86 -7.84 -8.88
CA SER A 125 -12.26 -9.05 -9.60
C SER A 125 -11.92 -10.33 -8.82
N ILE A 126 -10.67 -10.46 -8.36
CA ILE A 126 -10.19 -11.63 -7.59
C ILE A 126 -10.98 -11.83 -6.29
N LEU A 127 -11.30 -10.74 -5.58
CA LEU A 127 -12.05 -10.83 -4.33
C LEU A 127 -13.48 -11.34 -4.58
N LYS A 128 -14.07 -10.96 -5.72
CA LYS A 128 -15.40 -11.41 -6.13
C LYS A 128 -15.39 -12.86 -6.61
N GLU A 129 -14.39 -13.26 -7.39
CA GLU A 129 -14.19 -14.65 -7.85
C GLU A 129 -14.14 -15.62 -6.64
N GLY A 130 -14.96 -16.66 -6.68
CA GLY A 130 -15.14 -17.63 -5.59
C GLY A 130 -16.08 -17.21 -4.46
N SER A 131 -16.81 -16.09 -4.60
CA SER A 131 -18.00 -15.80 -3.79
C SER A 131 -19.25 -16.33 -4.49
N THR A 132 -19.33 -17.65 -4.68
CA THR A 132 -20.53 -18.31 -5.21
C THR A 132 -21.62 -18.26 -4.15
N VAL A 133 -22.40 -17.18 -4.14
CA VAL A 133 -23.68 -17.16 -3.46
C VAL A 133 -24.63 -17.93 -4.37
N PHE A 134 -24.90 -19.19 -4.06
CA PHE A 134 -26.08 -19.86 -4.59
C PHE A 134 -27.31 -19.01 -4.24
N PRO A 135 -28.21 -18.68 -5.18
CA PRO A 135 -29.28 -17.71 -4.94
C PRO A 135 -30.45 -18.25 -4.09
N SER A 136 -30.27 -19.25 -3.20
CA SER A 136 -31.42 -19.90 -2.56
C SER A 136 -31.30 -20.32 -1.08
N VAL A 137 -30.26 -19.98 -0.32
CA VAL A 137 -30.31 -20.14 1.15
C VAL A 137 -29.67 -18.95 1.85
N SER A 138 -30.50 -18.11 2.45
CA SER A 138 -30.07 -16.92 3.21
C SER A 138 -29.42 -17.33 4.54
N PHE A 139 -28.15 -17.72 4.49
CA PHE A 139 -27.34 -17.70 5.71
C PHE A 139 -27.07 -16.25 6.09
N PRO A 140 -27.21 -15.85 7.37
CA PRO A 140 -26.85 -14.51 7.80
C PRO A 140 -25.39 -14.24 7.42
N ALA A 141 -25.15 -13.14 6.73
CA ALA A 141 -23.81 -12.75 6.30
C ALA A 141 -22.87 -12.79 7.51
N LYS A 142 -21.74 -13.49 7.37
CA LYS A 142 -20.76 -13.66 8.46
C LYS A 142 -20.29 -12.28 8.94
N LYS A 143 -20.73 -11.86 10.13
CA LYS A 143 -20.33 -10.60 10.74
C LYS A 143 -18.93 -10.73 11.35
N TYR A 144 -18.03 -9.84 10.97
CA TYR A 144 -16.70 -9.74 11.55
C TYR A 144 -16.77 -9.01 12.89
N ALA A 145 -16.04 -9.53 13.89
CA ALA A 145 -15.86 -8.86 15.18
C ALA A 145 -15.18 -7.49 15.01
N PHE A 146 -14.20 -7.41 14.11
CA PHE A 146 -13.62 -6.13 13.70
C PHE A 146 -14.58 -5.43 12.74
N HIS A 147 -15.25 -4.38 13.24
CA HIS A 147 -16.39 -3.78 12.55
C HIS A 147 -16.05 -3.23 11.16
N PHE A 148 -14.85 -2.68 10.97
CA PHE A 148 -14.38 -2.09 9.70
C PHE A 148 -14.24 -3.09 8.54
N LEU A 149 -14.30 -4.41 8.81
CA LEU A 149 -14.37 -5.42 7.75
C LEU A 149 -15.80 -5.67 7.25
N ASN A 150 -16.81 -5.28 8.02
CA ASN A 150 -18.20 -5.42 7.61
C ASN A 150 -18.54 -4.36 6.55
N PRO A 151 -19.29 -4.70 5.50
CA PRO A 151 -19.74 -3.73 4.50
C PRO A 151 -20.54 -2.60 5.14
N ILE A 152 -20.26 -1.37 4.73
CA ILE A 152 -21.05 -0.18 5.07
C ILE A 152 -22.21 -0.06 4.07
N LEU A 153 -21.96 -0.39 2.80
CA LEU A 153 -22.98 -0.42 1.76
C LEU A 153 -23.77 -1.73 1.81
N PRO A 154 -25.08 -1.68 1.47
CA PRO A 154 -25.86 -2.89 1.29
C PRO A 154 -25.29 -3.72 0.11
N PRO A 155 -25.66 -5.01 0.02
CA PRO A 155 -25.38 -5.80 -1.17
C PRO A 155 -25.96 -5.14 -2.42
N PRO A 156 -25.27 -5.21 -3.57
CA PRO A 156 -25.74 -4.58 -4.80
C PRO A 156 -27.07 -5.21 -5.24
N THR A 157 -28.07 -4.37 -5.48
CA THR A 157 -29.40 -4.79 -5.96
C THR A 157 -29.63 -4.33 -7.39
N ARG A 158 -30.55 -4.99 -8.10
CA ARG A 158 -30.97 -4.59 -9.46
C ARG A 158 -31.53 -3.16 -9.50
N GLU A 159 -32.13 -2.69 -8.42
CA GLU A 159 -32.74 -1.37 -8.35
C GLU A 159 -31.71 -0.25 -8.40
N GLU A 160 -30.51 -0.50 -7.87
CA GLU A 160 -29.40 0.46 -7.84
C GLU A 160 -28.55 0.44 -9.11
N PHE A 161 -28.55 -0.68 -9.84
CA PHE A 161 -27.76 -0.92 -11.05
C PHE A 161 -28.66 -1.36 -12.22
N ARG A 162 -29.68 -0.55 -12.52
CA ARG A 162 -30.76 -0.89 -13.47
C ARG A 162 -30.27 -1.14 -14.90
N ASP A 163 -29.16 -0.50 -15.26
CA ASP A 163 -28.60 -0.57 -16.61
C ASP A 163 -27.71 -1.81 -16.82
N LEU A 164 -27.48 -2.61 -15.77
CA LEU A 164 -26.62 -3.78 -15.81
C LEU A 164 -27.43 -5.09 -15.87
N SER A 165 -26.90 -6.05 -16.61
CA SER A 165 -27.41 -7.42 -16.59
C SER A 165 -27.17 -8.10 -15.25
N LEU A 166 -27.89 -9.20 -14.99
CA LEU A 166 -27.71 -10.01 -13.78
C LEU A 166 -26.27 -10.48 -13.57
N ASP A 167 -25.63 -10.93 -14.65
CA ASP A 167 -24.27 -11.45 -14.60
C ASP A 167 -23.28 -10.34 -14.26
N GLU A 168 -23.49 -9.13 -14.79
CA GLU A 168 -22.70 -7.95 -14.45
C GLU A 168 -22.89 -7.55 -12.98
N ILE A 169 -24.13 -7.58 -12.47
CA ILE A 169 -24.39 -7.33 -11.04
C ILE A 169 -23.65 -8.35 -10.16
N ASN A 170 -23.58 -9.61 -10.60
CA ASN A 170 -22.81 -10.65 -9.94
C ASN A 170 -21.30 -10.45 -10.03
N THR A 171 -20.79 -9.53 -10.84
CA THR A 171 -19.37 -9.14 -10.84
C THR A 171 -19.07 -7.91 -9.98
N ILE A 172 -20.09 -7.23 -9.47
CA ILE A 172 -19.90 -6.05 -8.61
C ILE A 172 -19.14 -6.49 -7.35
N GLY A 173 -18.02 -5.80 -7.12
CA GLY A 173 -17.15 -6.01 -5.98
C GLY A 173 -17.09 -4.76 -5.10
N THR A 174 -16.42 -4.90 -3.96
CA THR A 174 -16.26 -3.83 -2.98
C THR A 174 -14.80 -3.73 -2.56
N LEU A 175 -14.29 -2.50 -2.48
CA LEU A 175 -12.93 -2.18 -2.06
C LEU A 175 -12.97 -1.26 -0.83
N ARG A 176 -12.19 -1.58 0.20
CA ARG A 176 -12.04 -0.76 1.41
C ARG A 176 -10.74 0.02 1.37
N LEU A 177 -10.73 1.15 0.67
CA LEU A 177 -9.57 2.03 0.57
C LEU A 177 -9.35 2.74 1.91
N MET A 178 -8.14 2.67 2.45
CA MET A 178 -7.76 3.38 3.67
C MET A 178 -7.27 4.77 3.29
N VAL A 179 -7.89 5.80 3.84
CA VAL A 179 -7.58 7.20 3.54
C VAL A 179 -7.44 7.98 4.84
N THR A 180 -6.49 8.90 4.92
CA THR A 180 -6.41 9.82 6.07
C THR A 180 -7.54 10.84 6.03
N ASN A 181 -7.80 11.52 7.16
CA ASN A 181 -8.87 12.52 7.20
C ASN A 181 -8.66 13.61 6.13
N SER A 182 -7.43 14.07 5.94
CA SER A 182 -7.13 15.09 4.93
C SER A 182 -7.37 14.58 3.52
N GLN A 183 -6.90 13.37 3.20
CA GLN A 183 -7.15 12.72 1.90
C GLN A 183 -8.65 12.57 1.63
N LEU A 184 -9.42 12.18 2.65
CA LEU A 184 -10.86 12.05 2.55
C LEU A 184 -11.54 13.40 2.32
N SER A 185 -11.13 14.47 3.01
CA SER A 185 -11.65 15.83 2.82
C SER A 185 -11.44 16.32 1.39
N SER A 186 -10.25 16.06 0.81
CA SER A 186 -10.01 16.27 -0.61
C SER A 186 -11.03 15.48 -1.44
N ILE A 187 -11.09 14.16 -1.31
CA ILE A 187 -11.98 13.32 -2.14
C ILE A 187 -13.45 13.77 -2.07
N ILE A 188 -13.94 14.15 -0.89
CA ILE A 188 -15.32 14.64 -0.68
C ILE A 188 -15.56 15.97 -1.42
N GLY A 189 -14.62 16.90 -1.31
CA GLY A 189 -14.75 18.25 -1.85
C GLY A 189 -15.74 19.13 -1.06
N LYS A 190 -15.77 20.42 -1.36
CA LYS A 190 -16.66 21.39 -0.70
C LYS A 190 -18.12 20.99 -0.88
N GLY A 191 -18.85 20.85 0.23
CA GLY A 191 -20.26 20.44 0.25
C GLY A 191 -20.54 19.03 -0.29
N GLY A 192 -19.53 18.16 -0.42
CA GLY A 192 -19.70 16.81 -0.99
C GLY A 192 -19.89 16.78 -2.50
N SER A 193 -19.68 17.91 -3.19
CA SER A 193 -19.86 18.03 -4.64
C SER A 193 -18.98 17.07 -5.44
N ARG A 194 -17.72 16.89 -5.03
CA ARG A 194 -16.77 16.07 -5.77
C ARG A 194 -17.04 14.58 -5.62
N ILE A 195 -17.27 14.09 -4.40
CA ILE A 195 -17.63 12.68 -4.21
C ILE A 195 -18.97 12.34 -4.87
N LYS A 196 -19.92 13.28 -4.92
CA LYS A 196 -21.16 13.11 -5.69
C LYS A 196 -20.87 12.95 -7.19
N SER A 197 -20.05 13.84 -7.77
CA SER A 197 -19.62 13.74 -9.16
C SER A 197 -18.89 12.43 -9.47
N LEU A 198 -18.03 11.94 -8.56
CA LEU A 198 -17.36 10.64 -8.71
C LEU A 198 -18.36 9.47 -8.75
N LYS A 199 -19.39 9.49 -7.90
CA LYS A 199 -20.43 8.45 -7.90
C LYS A 199 -21.18 8.43 -9.22
N ASP A 200 -21.67 9.59 -9.64
CA ASP A 200 -22.56 9.71 -10.79
C ASP A 200 -21.81 9.44 -12.10
N LYS A 201 -20.59 9.99 -12.25
CA LYS A 201 -19.80 9.88 -13.49
C LYS A 201 -19.33 8.46 -13.79
N TYR A 202 -18.99 7.69 -12.76
CA TYR A 202 -18.38 6.37 -12.93
C TYR A 202 -19.34 5.23 -12.55
N GLY A 203 -20.58 5.52 -12.17
CA GLY A 203 -21.57 4.50 -11.82
C GLY A 203 -21.17 3.66 -10.61
N VAL A 204 -20.55 4.27 -9.60
CA VAL A 204 -20.10 3.59 -8.38
C VAL A 204 -20.85 4.08 -7.15
N LYS A 205 -20.93 3.24 -6.13
CA LYS A 205 -21.32 3.64 -4.78
C LYS A 205 -20.07 3.87 -3.94
N ILE A 206 -20.03 5.00 -3.24
CA ILE A 206 -18.89 5.37 -2.39
C ILE A 206 -19.41 5.84 -1.03
N VAL A 207 -18.91 5.26 0.06
CA VAL A 207 -19.25 5.69 1.42
C VAL A 207 -18.00 5.69 2.29
N ALA A 208 -17.85 6.71 3.13
CA ALA A 208 -16.79 6.76 4.12
C ALA A 208 -17.30 6.27 5.49
N SER A 209 -16.49 5.48 6.20
CA SER A 209 -16.75 5.09 7.58
C SER A 209 -16.86 6.33 8.47
N ARG A 210 -17.78 6.36 9.43
CA ARG A 210 -17.90 7.48 10.38
C ARG A 210 -16.68 7.55 11.30
N ASP A 211 -16.28 6.39 11.80
CA ASP A 211 -15.18 6.25 12.76
C ASP A 211 -13.83 6.11 12.07
N PHE A 212 -12.79 6.51 12.80
CA PHE A 212 -11.39 6.25 12.47
C PHE A 212 -11.04 4.79 12.75
N LEU A 213 -10.16 4.24 11.91
CA LEU A 213 -9.50 2.99 12.20
C LEU A 213 -8.71 3.12 13.51
N PRO A 214 -8.66 2.06 14.33
CA PRO A 214 -8.11 2.14 15.66
C PRO A 214 -6.66 2.65 15.69
N ASP A 215 -6.34 3.53 16.64
CA ASP A 215 -5.00 4.09 16.84
C ASP A 215 -4.37 4.70 15.58
N SER A 216 -5.22 5.26 14.71
CA SER A 216 -4.81 5.90 13.46
C SER A 216 -5.66 7.12 13.13
N ASP A 217 -5.20 7.90 12.16
CA ASP A 217 -5.94 9.01 11.58
C ASP A 217 -6.54 8.62 10.21
N GLU A 218 -6.67 7.30 9.94
CA GLU A 218 -7.21 6.73 8.72
C GLU A 218 -8.67 6.30 8.89
N ARG A 219 -9.45 6.39 7.81
CA ARG A 219 -10.84 5.95 7.70
C ARG A 219 -10.98 5.03 6.50
N ILE A 220 -12.07 4.27 6.46
CA ILE A 220 -12.39 3.43 5.31
C ILE A 220 -13.24 4.22 4.33
N LEU A 221 -12.77 4.36 3.10
CA LEU A 221 -13.57 4.72 1.94
C LEU A 221 -13.96 3.42 1.21
N GLU A 222 -15.20 3.00 1.41
CA GLU A 222 -15.78 1.85 0.76
C GLU A 222 -16.28 2.22 -0.63
N ILE A 223 -15.75 1.56 -1.66
CA ILE A 223 -16.09 1.77 -3.07
C ILE A 223 -16.68 0.46 -3.60
N GLN A 224 -17.93 0.51 -4.08
CA GLN A 224 -18.64 -0.63 -4.65
C GLN A 224 -19.02 -0.35 -6.11
N GLY A 225 -18.74 -1.29 -7.01
CA GLY A 225 -19.06 -1.17 -8.43
C GLY A 225 -18.43 -2.29 -9.26
N LEU A 226 -18.60 -2.20 -10.58
CA LEU A 226 -17.90 -3.09 -11.52
C LEU A 226 -16.38 -2.88 -11.42
N PRO A 227 -15.55 -3.93 -11.60
CA PRO A 227 -14.09 -3.79 -11.49
C PRO A 227 -13.52 -2.66 -12.36
N ARG A 228 -13.99 -2.52 -13.60
CA ARG A 228 -13.60 -1.41 -14.51
C ARG A 228 -14.00 -0.03 -13.99
N ALA A 229 -15.21 0.09 -13.43
CA ALA A 229 -15.69 1.33 -12.84
C ALA A 229 -14.84 1.73 -11.61
N VAL A 230 -14.52 0.77 -10.76
CA VAL A 230 -13.64 0.98 -9.59
C VAL A 230 -12.25 1.43 -10.03
N THR A 231 -11.66 0.81 -11.05
CA THR A 231 -10.37 1.27 -11.63
C THR A 231 -10.41 2.74 -12.02
N ASN A 232 -11.42 3.15 -12.80
CA ASN A 232 -11.53 4.52 -13.30
C ASN A 232 -11.70 5.55 -12.17
N VAL A 233 -12.47 5.18 -11.13
CA VAL A 233 -12.65 6.03 -9.94
C VAL A 233 -11.36 6.14 -9.14
N LEU A 234 -10.62 5.05 -8.97
CA LEU A 234 -9.34 5.05 -8.26
C LEU A 234 -8.28 5.86 -8.98
N LEU A 235 -8.25 5.82 -10.32
CA LEU A 235 -7.41 6.70 -11.12
C LEU A 235 -7.74 8.16 -10.80
N LYS A 236 -9.03 8.52 -10.82
CA LYS A 236 -9.44 9.90 -10.54
C LYS A 236 -9.15 10.33 -9.10
N ILE A 237 -9.38 9.44 -8.12
CA ILE A 237 -8.99 9.68 -6.72
C ILE A 237 -7.49 9.90 -6.61
N SER A 238 -6.67 9.15 -7.37
CA SER A 238 -5.22 9.33 -7.33
C SER A 238 -4.78 10.69 -7.85
N GLU A 239 -5.36 11.16 -8.96
CA GLU A 239 -5.13 12.51 -9.49
C GLU A 239 -5.53 13.59 -8.47
N ILE A 240 -6.69 13.42 -7.85
CA ILE A 240 -7.21 14.31 -6.81
C ILE A 240 -6.23 14.45 -5.65
N LEU A 241 -5.74 13.31 -5.15
CA LEU A 241 -4.81 13.30 -4.04
C LEU A 241 -3.50 13.97 -4.46
N LEU A 242 -2.93 13.67 -5.62
CA LEU A 242 -1.67 14.28 -6.03
C LEU A 242 -1.75 15.80 -6.23
N ASN A 243 -2.87 16.32 -6.76
CA ASN A 243 -3.02 17.74 -7.04
C ASN A 243 -3.32 18.60 -5.79
N GLU A 244 -3.81 17.99 -4.70
CA GLU A 244 -4.20 18.71 -3.48
C GLU A 244 -3.27 18.44 -2.29
N LEU A 245 -2.25 17.59 -2.46
CA LEU A 245 -1.31 17.20 -1.40
C LEU A 245 -0.11 18.16 -1.23
N ASP A 246 -0.21 19.44 -1.61
CA ASP A 246 0.86 20.46 -1.37
C ASP A 246 1.04 20.87 0.11
N ILE A 247 0.37 20.21 1.07
CA ILE A 247 0.37 20.62 2.48
C ILE A 247 0.80 19.48 3.42
N THR A 248 2.12 19.28 3.54
CA THR A 248 2.80 18.85 4.79
C THR A 248 2.16 17.69 5.60
N PHE A 249 2.22 16.45 5.10
CA PHE A 249 1.63 15.26 5.76
C PHE A 249 2.60 14.42 6.61
N ALA A 250 3.56 15.04 7.29
CA ALA A 250 4.60 14.30 8.03
C ALA A 250 4.10 13.67 9.35
N SER A 251 2.94 14.08 9.90
CA SER A 251 2.50 13.70 11.25
C SER A 251 1.34 12.70 11.34
N GLU A 252 0.64 12.38 10.24
CA GLU A 252 -0.56 11.51 10.31
C GLU A 252 -0.20 10.06 10.67
N ARG A 253 -0.98 9.46 11.58
CA ARG A 253 -0.84 8.09 12.06
C ARG A 253 -1.54 7.12 11.12
N ARG A 254 -0.77 6.15 10.64
CA ARG A 254 -1.24 5.06 9.81
C ARG A 254 -1.72 3.90 10.67
N TYR A 255 -2.83 3.28 10.30
CA TYR A 255 -3.32 2.06 10.91
C TYR A 255 -2.38 0.90 10.65
N TYR A 256 -2.19 0.04 11.65
CA TYR A 256 -1.52 -1.25 11.51
C TYR A 256 -2.40 -2.29 12.17
N PRO A 257 -2.58 -3.51 11.61
CA PRO A 257 -3.34 -4.55 12.29
C PRO A 257 -2.77 -4.84 13.68
N HIS A 258 -3.59 -4.67 14.71
CA HIS A 258 -3.25 -4.97 16.09
C HIS A 258 -4.48 -5.50 16.83
N LEU A 259 -4.24 -6.26 17.89
CA LEU A 259 -5.26 -6.67 18.85
C LEU A 259 -5.76 -5.45 19.61
N ARG A 260 -6.61 -4.62 18.99
CA ARG A 260 -7.42 -3.68 19.75
C ARG A 260 -8.76 -4.33 20.04
N SER A 261 -9.02 -4.52 21.32
CA SER A 261 -10.36 -4.74 21.84
C SER A 261 -11.28 -3.69 21.20
N SER A 262 -12.32 -4.14 20.50
CA SER A 262 -13.54 -3.34 20.40
C SER A 262 -13.90 -2.89 21.82
N SER A 263 -14.45 -1.68 21.94
CA SER A 263 -14.82 -0.97 23.16
C SER A 263 -14.92 -1.82 24.45
N PRO A 264 -14.39 -1.35 25.60
CA PRO A 264 -14.20 -2.13 26.82
C PRO A 264 -15.46 -2.82 27.38
N SER A 265 -16.65 -2.43 26.92
CA SER A 265 -17.93 -3.04 27.28
C SER A 265 -18.21 -4.41 26.64
N ASN A 266 -17.61 -4.77 25.50
CA ASN A 266 -17.97 -6.02 24.79
C ASN A 266 -16.94 -7.15 24.88
N ALA A 267 -15.68 -6.87 25.22
CA ALA A 267 -14.66 -7.91 25.36
C ALA A 267 -14.85 -8.76 26.63
N VAL A 268 -15.40 -8.18 27.70
CA VAL A 268 -15.70 -8.88 28.95
C VAL A 268 -16.80 -9.92 28.76
N ALA A 269 -17.82 -9.63 27.95
CA ALA A 269 -18.93 -10.54 27.70
C ALA A 269 -18.52 -11.77 26.87
N LEU A 270 -17.58 -11.63 25.93
CA LEU A 270 -17.14 -12.73 25.06
C LEU A 270 -16.12 -13.67 25.74
N ALA A 271 -15.31 -13.14 26.66
CA ALA A 271 -14.36 -13.92 27.43
C ALA A 271 -15.05 -14.77 28.52
N ALA A 272 -16.17 -14.30 29.06
CA ALA A 272 -16.92 -15.02 30.11
C ALA A 272 -17.67 -16.26 29.60
N SER A 273 -17.98 -16.35 28.30
CA SER A 273 -18.79 -17.45 27.75
C SER A 273 -17.97 -18.65 27.26
N THR A 274 -16.63 -18.58 27.28
CA THR A 274 -15.80 -19.63 26.68
C THR A 274 -14.65 -20.01 27.61
N SER A 275 -14.91 -21.05 28.41
CA SER A 275 -13.94 -21.82 29.19
C SER A 275 -13.45 -21.16 30.48
N GLY A 276 -13.68 -21.85 31.61
CA GLY A 276 -13.25 -21.49 32.97
C GLY A 276 -11.73 -21.53 33.17
N VAL A 277 -11.00 -20.69 32.44
CA VAL A 277 -9.57 -20.49 32.60
C VAL A 277 -9.37 -19.05 33.09
N GLN A 278 -8.99 -18.91 34.37
CA GLN A 278 -8.49 -17.64 34.90
C GLN A 278 -7.10 -17.35 34.29
N VAL A 279 -7.07 -16.77 33.10
CA VAL A 279 -5.85 -16.16 32.54
C VAL A 279 -5.85 -14.70 32.95
N GLY A 280 -4.81 -14.28 33.68
CA GLY A 280 -4.67 -12.94 34.25
C GLY A 280 -4.96 -11.81 33.26
N VAL A 281 -6.09 -11.14 33.48
CA VAL A 281 -6.70 -10.08 32.65
C VAL A 281 -5.95 -8.73 32.76
N SER A 282 -4.81 -8.68 33.44
CA SER A 282 -4.18 -7.43 33.89
C SER A 282 -3.37 -6.66 32.83
N ASN A 283 -3.15 -7.19 31.61
CA ASN A 283 -2.28 -6.54 30.62
C ASN A 283 -2.99 -5.88 29.41
N TYR A 284 -4.33 -5.90 29.34
CA TYR A 284 -5.06 -5.33 28.19
C TYR A 284 -5.65 -3.93 28.44
N LEU A 285 -5.45 -3.36 29.63
CA LEU A 285 -6.07 -2.10 30.03
C LEU A 285 -5.35 -0.85 29.53
N ASN A 286 -4.09 -0.95 29.11
CA ASN A 286 -3.30 0.20 28.67
C ASN A 286 -2.96 0.07 27.21
N ASN A 287 -3.58 0.93 26.40
CA ASN A 287 -3.56 1.04 24.95
C ASN A 287 -2.15 1.42 24.40
N GLU A 288 -1.11 0.67 24.81
CA GLU A 288 0.32 0.97 24.70
C GLU A 288 0.99 -0.11 23.80
N PHE A 289 1.67 0.31 22.72
CA PHE A 289 2.38 -0.60 21.82
C PHE A 289 3.56 -1.23 22.57
N LYS A 290 3.73 -2.55 22.45
CA LYS A 290 4.77 -3.32 23.13
C LYS A 290 5.76 -3.96 22.14
N ALA A 291 7.05 -3.76 22.37
CA ALA A 291 8.13 -4.54 21.74
C ALA A 291 9.01 -5.17 22.82
N THR A 292 9.55 -6.35 22.54
CA THR A 292 10.38 -7.10 23.49
C THR A 292 11.71 -7.46 22.83
N ILE A 293 12.81 -7.15 23.51
CA ILE A 293 14.17 -7.48 23.05
C ILE A 293 14.87 -8.31 24.12
N LYS A 294 15.51 -9.41 23.71
CA LYS A 294 16.42 -10.18 24.55
C LYS A 294 17.85 -9.67 24.33
N ILE A 295 18.49 -9.19 25.39
CA ILE A 295 19.88 -8.69 25.35
C ILE A 295 20.73 -9.55 26.29
N PRO A 296 21.90 -10.07 25.85
CA PRO A 296 22.72 -10.90 26.73
C PRO A 296 23.21 -10.12 27.96
N GLU A 297 23.24 -10.76 29.12
CA GLU A 297 23.50 -10.11 30.42
C GLU A 297 24.83 -9.32 30.42
N SER A 298 25.84 -9.86 29.73
CA SER A 298 27.17 -9.25 29.60
C SER A 298 27.16 -7.88 28.90
N TYR A 299 26.11 -7.55 28.13
CA TYR A 299 25.95 -6.28 27.41
C TYR A 299 24.98 -5.32 28.09
N VAL A 300 24.09 -5.79 28.97
CA VAL A 300 23.05 -4.98 29.63
C VAL A 300 23.61 -3.71 30.27
N GLY A 301 24.72 -3.82 31.00
CA GLY A 301 25.35 -2.66 31.66
C GLY A 301 25.81 -1.57 30.68
N ALA A 302 26.31 -1.96 29.51
CA ALA A 302 26.75 -1.03 28.47
C ALA A 302 25.56 -0.38 27.72
N ILE A 303 24.49 -1.15 27.50
CA ILE A 303 23.25 -0.67 26.86
C ILE A 303 22.48 0.26 27.79
N ALA A 304 22.33 -0.10 29.06
CA ALA A 304 21.65 0.74 30.07
C ALA A 304 22.47 1.99 30.45
N GLY A 305 23.81 1.87 30.43
CA GLY A 305 24.76 2.93 30.76
C GLY A 305 24.96 3.11 32.28
N ARG A 306 26.00 3.88 32.66
CA ARG A 306 26.30 4.21 34.06
C ARG A 306 25.06 4.81 34.75
N ARG A 307 24.62 4.20 35.85
CA ARG A 307 23.41 4.56 36.61
C ARG A 307 22.10 4.56 35.79
N GLY A 308 22.08 3.91 34.62
CA GLY A 308 20.90 3.90 33.73
C GLY A 308 20.74 5.17 32.88
N ASN A 309 21.73 6.05 32.81
CA ASN A 309 21.59 7.32 32.08
C ASN A 309 21.32 7.14 30.59
N ARG A 310 21.92 6.13 29.95
CA ARG A 310 21.75 5.91 28.50
C ARG A 310 20.33 5.45 28.19
N ILE A 311 19.77 4.55 29.00
CA ILE A 311 18.38 4.12 28.84
C ILE A 311 17.39 5.23 29.20
N ALA A 312 17.69 6.07 30.19
CA ALA A 312 16.87 7.23 30.52
C ALA A 312 16.82 8.25 29.37
N ASN A 313 17.97 8.55 28.77
CA ASN A 313 18.05 9.41 27.60
C ASN A 313 17.32 8.81 26.40
N LEU A 314 17.45 7.49 26.19
CA LEU A 314 16.76 6.80 25.12
C LEU A 314 15.24 6.91 25.29
N ARG A 315 14.70 6.58 26.49
CA ARG A 315 13.27 6.76 26.83
C ARG A 315 12.76 8.16 26.52
N LYS A 316 13.53 9.19 26.88
CA LYS A 316 13.18 10.61 26.63
C LYS A 316 13.20 10.95 25.15
N PHE A 317 14.21 10.48 24.41
CA PHE A 317 14.37 10.74 22.99
C PHE A 317 13.29 10.05 22.15
N THR A 318 13.01 8.78 22.44
CA THR A 318 12.03 7.98 21.72
C THR A 318 10.62 8.20 22.21
N LYS A 319 10.43 8.89 23.35
CA LYS A 319 9.11 9.05 24.01
C LYS A 319 8.45 7.69 24.27
N THR A 320 9.22 6.75 24.83
CA THR A 320 8.77 5.40 25.17
C THR A 320 9.12 5.04 26.61
N LYS A 321 8.34 4.14 27.20
CA LYS A 321 8.57 3.53 28.50
C LYS A 321 9.30 2.20 28.31
N ILE A 322 10.59 2.16 28.62
CA ILE A 322 11.40 0.94 28.49
C ILE A 322 11.59 0.29 29.87
N ILE A 323 11.03 -0.88 30.11
CA ILE A 323 11.18 -1.66 31.34
C ILE A 323 12.29 -2.69 31.11
N VAL A 324 13.23 -2.78 32.04
CA VAL A 324 14.27 -3.82 32.03
C VAL A 324 13.94 -4.77 33.17
N GLU A 325 13.65 -6.04 32.85
CA GLU A 325 13.28 -7.03 33.86
C GLU A 325 14.41 -7.17 34.90
N LYS A 326 14.05 -7.25 36.18
CA LYS A 326 15.02 -7.50 37.26
C LYS A 326 15.13 -9.00 37.48
N LYS A 327 16.34 -9.49 37.74
CA LYS A 327 16.64 -10.92 37.96
C LYS A 327 16.03 -11.50 39.26
N THR A 328 15.23 -10.73 40.00
CA THR A 328 14.88 -11.03 41.41
C THR A 328 13.44 -11.45 41.69
N ASP A 329 12.53 -11.47 40.72
CA ASP A 329 11.20 -12.03 40.98
C ASP A 329 11.14 -13.49 40.54
N LYS A 330 11.24 -14.34 41.56
CA LYS A 330 11.01 -15.78 41.53
C LYS A 330 9.60 -16.07 41.03
N THR A 331 9.43 -17.26 40.45
CA THR A 331 8.22 -17.91 39.94
C THR A 331 7.84 -17.56 38.49
N VAL A 332 8.50 -18.18 37.52
CA VAL A 332 7.93 -18.87 36.33
C VAL A 332 9.11 -19.47 35.54
N THR A 333 8.95 -20.69 35.04
CA THR A 333 9.92 -21.64 34.47
C THR A 333 10.47 -21.29 33.07
N ASP A 334 10.77 -20.02 32.75
CA ASP A 334 11.24 -19.63 31.39
C ASP A 334 12.28 -18.48 31.40
N VAL A 335 13.23 -18.47 32.34
CA VAL A 335 14.30 -17.46 32.35
C VAL A 335 15.53 -18.04 31.65
N ASP A 336 15.82 -17.55 30.44
CA ASP A 336 17.13 -17.72 29.80
C ASP A 336 18.21 -17.11 30.71
N PRO A 337 19.13 -17.90 31.30
CA PRO A 337 20.11 -17.39 32.26
C PRO A 337 21.09 -16.39 31.63
N ASP A 338 21.23 -16.44 30.31
CA ASP A 338 22.18 -15.65 29.53
C ASP A 338 21.59 -14.34 28.99
N ASN A 339 20.26 -14.19 28.98
CA ASN A 339 19.59 -13.07 28.35
C ASN A 339 18.65 -12.33 29.30
N ARG A 340 18.64 -11.01 29.18
CA ARG A 340 17.75 -10.12 29.91
C ARG A 340 16.75 -9.47 28.98
N THR A 341 15.48 -9.47 29.41
CA THR A 341 14.38 -8.92 28.63
C THR A 341 14.27 -7.41 28.82
N PHE A 342 14.22 -6.69 27.71
CA PHE A 342 13.85 -5.29 27.62
C PHE A 342 12.45 -5.21 27.01
N ILE A 343 11.51 -4.68 27.78
CA ILE A 343 10.13 -4.46 27.34
C ILE A 343 9.99 -2.97 27.02
N ILE A 344 9.78 -2.64 25.76
CA ILE A 344 9.55 -1.29 25.28
C ILE A 344 8.05 -1.12 25.16
N LEU A 345 7.52 -0.12 25.83
CA LEU A 345 6.13 0.26 25.79
C LEU A 345 6.04 1.71 25.28
N GLY A 346 5.03 2.05 24.49
CA GLY A 346 4.75 3.45 24.19
C GLY A 346 3.49 3.66 23.39
N ASP A 347 2.98 4.87 23.42
CA ASP A 347 1.70 5.23 22.79
C ASP A 347 1.76 5.26 21.26
N HIS A 348 2.96 5.20 20.67
CA HIS A 348 3.17 5.29 19.22
C HIS A 348 4.05 4.14 18.71
N PHE A 349 3.55 3.35 17.75
CA PHE A 349 4.31 2.25 17.13
C PHE A 349 5.64 2.71 16.52
N LYS A 350 5.68 3.88 15.86
CA LYS A 350 6.92 4.45 15.29
C LYS A 350 7.98 4.68 16.37
N ASN A 351 7.57 5.17 17.53
CA ASN A 351 8.46 5.45 18.67
C ASN A 351 8.97 4.16 19.30
N VAL A 352 8.10 3.15 19.43
CA VAL A 352 8.45 1.81 19.91
C VAL A 352 9.43 1.13 18.96
N LYS A 353 9.20 1.17 17.65
CA LYS A 353 10.12 0.63 16.64
C LYS A 353 11.42 1.40 16.54
N LEU A 354 11.39 2.73 16.70
CA LEU A 354 12.59 3.55 16.77
C LEU A 354 13.43 3.17 17.99
N ALA A 355 12.82 3.05 19.16
CA ALA A 355 13.49 2.60 20.38
C ALA A 355 14.06 1.19 20.23
N GLU A 356 13.32 0.29 19.59
CA GLU A 356 13.77 -1.06 19.32
C GLU A 356 15.00 -1.09 18.41
N SER A 357 14.94 -0.39 17.28
CA SER A 357 16.06 -0.26 16.34
C SER A 357 17.28 0.38 16.98
N MET A 358 17.10 1.41 17.81
CA MET A 358 18.20 2.06 18.53
C MET A 358 18.84 1.14 19.57
N LEU A 359 18.06 0.29 20.26
CA LEU A 359 18.61 -0.68 21.22
C LEU A 359 19.41 -1.77 20.51
N LEU A 360 18.89 -2.34 19.42
CA LEU A 360 19.59 -3.34 18.61
C LEU A 360 20.88 -2.77 18.02
N LYS A 361 20.82 -1.59 17.41
CA LYS A 361 22.01 -0.94 16.84
C LYS A 361 23.08 -0.64 17.90
N ASN A 362 22.67 -0.21 19.10
CA ASN A 362 23.60 0.01 20.21
C ASN A 362 24.24 -1.29 20.68
N LEU A 363 23.50 -2.41 20.63
CA LEU A 363 24.01 -3.74 20.96
C LEU A 363 25.05 -4.21 19.94
N ASP A 364 24.75 -4.10 18.66
CA ASP A 364 25.66 -4.51 17.58
C ASP A 364 27.00 -3.76 17.66
N VAL A 365 26.94 -2.43 17.83
CA VAL A 365 28.13 -1.57 17.98
C VAL A 365 28.97 -1.99 19.20
N GLU A 366 28.34 -2.34 20.32
CA GLU A 366 29.06 -2.77 21.52
C GLU A 366 29.68 -4.17 21.35
N ILE A 367 28.99 -5.08 20.65
CA ILE A 367 29.53 -6.41 20.29
C ILE A 367 30.79 -6.24 19.43
N GLU A 368 30.73 -5.44 18.37
CA GLU A 368 31.87 -5.18 17.48
C GLU A 368 33.05 -4.53 18.22
N LYS A 369 32.76 -3.59 19.12
CA LYS A 369 33.78 -2.93 19.94
C LYS A 369 34.50 -3.90 20.88
N ARG A 370 33.80 -4.89 21.44
CA ARG A 370 34.43 -5.91 22.30
C ARG A 370 35.22 -6.92 21.49
N LYS A 371 34.70 -7.35 20.33
CA LYS A 371 35.42 -8.23 19.38
C LYS A 371 36.74 -7.60 18.91
N SER A 372 36.72 -6.33 18.52
CA SER A 372 37.93 -5.61 18.07
C SER A 372 38.97 -5.37 19.17
N ARG A 373 38.56 -5.29 20.44
CA ARG A 373 39.48 -5.24 21.59
C ARG A 373 40.15 -6.57 21.89
N LEU A 374 39.43 -7.67 21.68
CA LEU A 374 39.95 -9.02 21.84
C LEU A 374 40.92 -9.38 20.71
N ALA A 375 40.71 -8.88 19.48
CA ALA A 375 41.61 -9.09 18.35
C ALA A 375 42.92 -8.27 18.40
N LYS A 376 43.01 -7.28 19.30
CA LYS A 376 44.20 -6.44 19.52
C LYS A 376 45.03 -6.87 20.72
N LYS A 377 44.60 -7.91 21.42
CA LYS A 377 45.22 -8.46 22.61
C LYS A 377 45.67 -9.87 22.30
#